data_AF-A0A9D8XFT6-F1
#
_entry.id   AF-A0A9D8XFT6-F1
#
_cell.length_a   1.000
_cell.length_b   1.000
_cell.length_c   1.000
_cell.angle_alpha   90.00
_cell.angle_beta   90.00
_cell.angle_gamma   90.00
#
_symmetry.space_group_name_H-M   'P 1'
#
loop_
_entity.id
_entity.type
_entity.pdbx_description
1 polymer ?
#
loop_
_entity_poly.entity_id
_entity_poly.type
_entity_poly.pdbx_seq_one_letter_code
_entity_poly.pdbx_strand_id
1 'polypeptide(L)' 'PMIDTHDYEVKVKQAKKFLAQGDKVKFTMRYKGRELSANDMGKEILNKLIEDLEGLCKVDAAPKLEGKQMFMVVSPA' A
#
# COMPACT_ATOMS: atom_id res chain seq x y z
N PRO A 1 13.65 4.81 0.15
CA PRO A 1 12.75 3.98 0.98
C PRO A 1 13.08 2.50 0.73
N MET A 2 13.99 1.91 1.50
CA MET A 2 14.18 0.46 1.47
C MET A 2 13.17 -0.13 2.45
N ILE A 3 12.04 -0.61 1.96
CA ILE A 3 11.19 -1.51 2.74
C ILE A 3 11.90 -2.86 2.74
N ASP A 4 12.19 -3.39 3.93
CA ASP A 4 12.70 -4.75 4.05
C ASP A 4 11.55 -5.73 3.75
N THR A 5 11.85 -6.86 3.11
CA THR A 5 10.84 -7.88 2.76
C THR A 5 10.02 -8.28 3.99
N HIS A 6 10.65 -8.37 5.16
CA HIS A 6 9.96 -8.68 6.40
C HIS A 6 8.96 -7.59 6.82
N ASP A 7 9.31 -6.31 6.65
CA ASP A 7 8.43 -5.18 6.98
C ASP A 7 7.19 -5.15 6.06
N TYR A 8 7.37 -5.52 4.79
CA TYR A 8 6.27 -5.69 3.85
C TYR A 8 5.28 -6.76 4.31
N GLU A 9 5.76 -7.98 4.61
CA GLU A 9 4.89 -9.09 5.02
C GLU A 9 4.10 -8.78 6.31
N VAL A 10 4.74 -8.13 7.29
CA VAL A 10 4.07 -7.72 8.53
C VAL A 10 2.94 -6.74 8.24
N LYS A 11 3.17 -5.75 7.36
CA LYS A 11 2.14 -4.77 6.97
C LYS A 11 0.98 -5.41 6.19
N VAL A 12 1.25 -6.35 5.29
CA VAL A 12 0.21 -7.10 4.58
C VAL A 12 -0.67 -7.87 5.57
N LYS A 13 -0.06 -8.59 6.52
CA LYS A 13 -0.79 -9.33 7.56
C LYS A 13 -1.66 -8.42 8.41
N GLN A 14 -1.14 -7.26 8.82
CA GLN A 14 -1.91 -6.27 9.58
C GLN A 14 -3.07 -5.73 8.74
N ALA A 15 -2.84 -5.38 7.48
CA ALA A 15 -3.89 -4.90 6.58
C ALA A 15 -5.01 -5.92 6.40
N LYS A 16 -4.67 -7.20 6.16
CA LYS A 16 -5.66 -8.29 6.11
C LYS A 16 -6.50 -8.36 7.39
N LYS A 17 -5.86 -8.20 8.55
CA LYS A 17 -6.54 -8.21 9.85
C LYS A 17 -7.48 -7.00 10.04
N PHE A 18 -7.11 -5.81 9.55
CA PHE A 18 -7.99 -4.64 9.59
C PHE A 18 -9.17 -4.78 8.62
N LEU A 19 -8.89 -5.23 7.40
CA LEU A 19 -9.93 -5.49 6.39
C LEU A 19 -10.93 -6.56 6.88
N ALA A 20 -10.45 -7.63 7.52
CA ALA A 20 -11.30 -8.65 8.12
C ALA A 20 -12.17 -8.13 9.29
N GLN A 21 -11.75 -7.04 9.95
CA GLN A 21 -12.54 -6.38 11.01
C GLN A 21 -13.56 -5.36 10.46
N GLY A 22 -13.55 -5.10 9.15
CA GLY A 22 -14.40 -4.07 8.55
C GLY A 22 -13.77 -2.69 8.52
N ASP A 23 -12.48 -2.56 8.85
CA ASP A 23 -11.78 -1.28 8.84
C ASP A 23 -11.20 -0.94 7.46
N LYS A 24 -11.28 0.34 7.09
CA LYS A 24 -10.59 0.88 5.92
C LYS A 24 -9.10 1.02 6.20
N VAL A 25 -8.27 0.63 5.24
CA VAL A 25 -6.81 0.71 5.35
C VAL A 25 -6.27 1.70 4.33
N LYS A 26 -5.53 2.70 4.82
CA LYS A 26 -4.80 3.66 3.98
C LYS A 26 -3.31 3.34 4.05
N PHE A 27 -2.73 2.98 2.91
CA PHE A 27 -1.29 2.81 2.79
C PHE A 27 -0.67 4.12 2.34
N THR A 28 0.41 4.54 3.01
CA THR A 28 1.14 5.76 2.66
C THR A 28 2.63 5.47 2.59
N MET A 29 3.25 5.81 1.47
CA MET A 29 4.69 5.83 1.28
C MET A 29 5.15 7.27 1.15
N ARG A 30 6.18 7.65 1.92
CA ARG A 30 6.81 8.97 1.83
C ARG A 30 8.15 8.84 1.11
N TYR A 31 8.33 9.61 0.05
CA TYR A 31 9.59 9.69 -0.68
C TYR A 31 10.45 10.82 -0.09
N LYS A 32 11.75 10.57 0.14
CA LYS A 32 12.69 11.64 0.49
C LYS A 32 13.35 12.17 -0.78
N GLY A 33 12.88 13.33 -1.27
CA GLY A 33 13.58 14.23 -2.20
C GLY A 33 14.12 13.60 -3.49
N ARG A 34 15.32 13.00 -3.44
CA ARG A 34 16.02 12.40 -4.59
C ARG A 34 15.49 11.02 -4.99
N GLU A 35 14.47 10.52 -4.29
CA GLU A 35 13.89 9.19 -4.49
C GLU A 35 12.68 9.19 -5.44
N LEU A 36 12.48 10.24 -6.24
CA LEU A 36 11.42 10.27 -7.26
C LEU A 36 11.55 9.12 -8.27
N SER A 37 12.75 8.58 -8.50
CA SER A 37 12.95 7.36 -9.31
C SER A 37 12.43 6.08 -8.64
N ALA A 38 12.23 6.07 -7.32
CA ALA A 38 11.63 4.94 -6.61
C ALA A 38 10.10 4.91 -6.72
N ASN A 39 9.50 5.80 -7.52
CA ASN A 39 8.06 5.79 -7.77
C ASN A 39 7.60 4.45 -8.36
N ASP A 40 8.41 3.89 -9.26
CA ASP A 40 8.14 2.61 -9.92
C ASP A 40 8.12 1.46 -8.90
N MET A 41 9.11 1.42 -8.01
CA MET A 41 9.21 0.42 -6.95
C MET A 41 8.06 0.54 -5.93
N GLY A 42 7.69 1.76 -5.53
CA GLY A 42 6.55 1.97 -4.65
C GLY A 42 5.23 1.53 -5.29
N LYS A 43 5.06 1.80 -6.59
CA LYS A 43 3.88 1.38 -7.35
C LYS A 43 3.80 -0.13 -7.49
N GLU A 44 4.93 -0.81 -7.72
CA GLU A 44 5.01 -2.26 -7.77
C GLU A 44 4.59 -2.89 -6.43
N ILE A 45 5.09 -2.37 -5.30
CA ILE A 45 4.71 -2.85 -3.97
C ILE A 45 3.21 -2.68 -3.72
N LEU A 46 2.64 -1.53 -4.10
CA LEU A 46 1.20 -1.28 -3.93
C LEU A 46 0.35 -2.15 -4.85
N ASN A 47 0.78 -2.42 -6.08
CA ASN A 47 0.12 -3.38 -6.97
C ASN A 47 0.16 -4.80 -6.38
N LYS A 48 1.32 -5.24 -5.89
CA LYS A 48 1.46 -6.53 -5.21
C LYS A 48 0.54 -6.66 -3.99
N LEU A 49 0.39 -5.57 -3.22
CA LEU A 49 -0.56 -5.51 -2.11
C LEU A 49 -2.01 -5.69 -2.58
N ILE A 50 -2.38 -5.04 -3.69
CA ILE A 50 -3.74 -5.16 -4.25
C ILE A 50 -3.99 -6.60 -4.70
N GLU A 51 -3.04 -7.23 -5.40
CA GLU A 51 -3.13 -8.64 -5.81
C GLU A 51 -3.24 -9.59 -4.60
N ASP A 52 -2.44 -9.37 -3.55
CA ASP A 52 -2.45 -10.23 -2.36
C ASP A 52 -3.72 -10.05 -1.48
N LEU A 53 -4.37 -8.90 -1.63
CA LEU A 53 -5.64 -8.54 -0.99
C LEU A 53 -6.84 -8.70 -1.93
N GLU A 54 -6.64 -9.20 -3.15
CA GLU A 54 -7.70 -9.41 -4.13
C GLU A 54 -8.72 -10.40 -3.56
N GLY A 55 -10.00 -10.01 -3.60
CA GLY A 55 -11.10 -10.79 -3.02
C GLY A 55 -11.38 -10.56 -1.53
N LEU A 56 -10.48 -9.92 -0.76
CA LEU A 56 -10.71 -9.52 0.63
C LEU A 56 -11.07 -8.03 0.77
N CYS A 57 -10.69 -7.21 -0.21
CA CYS A 57 -10.91 -5.77 -0.19
C CYS A 57 -11.32 -5.21 -1.54
N LYS A 58 -11.86 -3.99 -1.52
CA LYS A 58 -12.15 -3.15 -2.68
C LYS A 58 -11.19 -1.96 -2.69
N VAL A 59 -10.60 -1.69 -3.85
CA VAL A 59 -9.75 -0.51 -4.05
C VAL A 59 -10.65 0.72 -4.16
N ASP A 60 -10.62 1.56 -3.12
CA ASP A 60 -11.38 2.82 -3.05
C ASP A 60 -10.60 3.94 -3.75
N ALA A 61 -9.28 3.97 -3.53
CA ALA A 61 -8.37 4.86 -4.23
C ALA A 61 -7.12 4.10 -4.69
N ALA A 62 -6.94 4.04 -6.00
CA ALA A 62 -5.74 3.51 -6.64
C ALA A 62 -4.47 4.26 -6.19
N PRO A 63 -3.28 3.62 -6.27
CA PRO A 63 -2.03 4.23 -5.87
C PRO A 63 -1.74 5.51 -6.64
N LYS A 64 -1.81 6.66 -5.95
CA LYS A 64 -1.55 7.98 -6.53
C LYS A 64 -0.44 8.71 -5.78
N LEU A 65 0.36 9.46 -6.53
CA LEU A 65 1.36 10.35 -5.99
C LEU A 65 0.73 11.71 -5.69
N GLU A 66 0.81 12.14 -4.43
CA GLU A 66 0.41 13.46 -3.97
C GLU A 66 1.64 14.16 -3.36
N GLY A 67 2.21 15.10 -4.11
CA GLY A 67 3.44 15.80 -3.74
C GLY A 67 4.61 14.85 -3.58
N LYS A 68 5.07 14.64 -2.33
CA LYS A 68 6.20 13.76 -1.98
C LYS A 68 5.76 12.43 -1.35
N GLN A 69 4.47 12.10 -1.42
CA GLN A 69 3.93 10.89 -0.81
C GLN A 69 3.04 10.16 -1.82
N MET A 70 3.15 8.85 -1.89
CA MET A 70 2.19 8.02 -2.61
C MET A 70 1.26 7.37 -1.62
N PHE A 71 -0.03 7.32 -1.92
CA PHE A 71 -0.98 6.64 -1.09
C PHE A 71 -1.98 5.85 -1.90
N MET A 72 -2.53 4.82 -1.26
CA MET A 72 -3.69 4.07 -1.74
C MET A 72 -4.65 3.83 -0.58
N VAL A 73 -5.93 3.67 -0.91
CA VAL A 73 -6.97 3.38 0.08
C VAL A 73 -7.73 2.14 -0.38
N VAL A 74 -7.86 1.19 0.53
CA VAL A 74 -8.66 -0.02 0.35
C VAL A 74 -9.70 -0.10 1.45
N SER A 75 -10.89 -0.55 1.07
CA SER A 75 -12.01 -0.81 1.96
C SER A 75 -12.25 -2.32 2.01
N PRO A 76 -12.80 -2.87 3.11
CA PRO A 76 -13.26 -4.26 3.14
C PRO A 76 -14.27 -4.53 2.01
N ALA A 77 -14.30 -5.76 1.50
CA ALA A 77 -15.25 -6.19 0.47
C ALA A 77 -16.70 -6.16 0.97
#